data_AF-A0A0F9E044-F1
#
_entry.id   AF-A0A0F9E044-F1
#
_cell.length_a   1.000
_cell.length_b   1.000
_cell.length_c   1.000
_cell.angle_alpha   90.00
_cell.angle_beta   90.00
_cell.angle_gamma   90.00
#
_symmetry.space_group_name_H-M   'P 1'
#
loop_
_entity.id
_entity.type
_entity.pdbx_description
1 polymer ?
#
loop_
_entity_poly.entity_id
_entity_poly.type
_entity_poly.pdbx_seq_one_letter_code
_entity_poly.pdbx_strand_id
1 'polypeptide(L)'
;MEDSNVLNNEEISQFIKEANDKLDKFTLVLEKFGLDIITKMGQTNSKINMLTDKINELNKATIEIKSLTPQLTNIIENQKIFEAELDLIRSLVQKSNISFRPKEIVNEEVERDTSATIKKQSIINQLNDLKNKVYEINEPEPVIERLENIKEDIFIFKGGHRILYEIAQFMKKLEGLDTFSEDLKESIKEKIVFWINKL
;
A
#
# COMPACT_ATOMS: atom_id res chain seq x y z
N MET A 1 64.46 -80.39 -15.94
CA MET A 1 64.55 -78.94 -16.23
C MET A 1 63.21 -78.38 -16.72
N GLU A 2 62.08 -78.96 -16.32
CA GLU A 2 60.74 -78.56 -16.79
C GLU A 2 59.90 -77.89 -15.68
N ASP A 3 60.09 -78.25 -14.41
CA ASP A 3 59.36 -77.68 -13.26
C ASP A 3 59.67 -76.20 -12.96
N SER A 4 60.86 -75.69 -13.30
CA SER A 4 61.22 -74.29 -13.02
C SER A 4 60.55 -73.29 -13.97
N ASN A 5 60.11 -73.73 -15.15
CA ASN A 5 59.41 -72.87 -16.13
C ASN A 5 57.92 -72.76 -15.83
N VAL A 6 57.32 -73.76 -15.18
CA VAL A 6 55.90 -73.74 -14.82
C VAL A 6 55.65 -72.82 -13.61
N LEU A 7 56.50 -72.89 -12.58
CA LEU A 7 56.42 -72.00 -11.41
C LEU A 7 56.54 -70.52 -11.80
N ASN A 8 57.45 -70.20 -12.74
CA ASN A 8 57.69 -68.83 -13.19
C ASN A 8 56.48 -68.25 -13.98
N ASN A 9 55.76 -69.11 -14.72
CA ASN A 9 54.56 -68.70 -15.46
C ASN A 9 53.34 -68.46 -14.55
N GLU A 10 53.20 -69.20 -13.44
CA GLU A 10 52.15 -68.94 -12.43
C GLU A 10 52.37 -67.64 -11.69
N GLU A 11 53.62 -67.32 -11.31
CA GLU A 11 53.97 -66.04 -10.68
C GLU A 11 53.71 -64.84 -11.61
N ILE A 12 54.05 -64.97 -12.89
CA ILE A 12 53.75 -63.94 -13.91
C ILE A 12 52.24 -63.80 -14.11
N SER A 13 51.49 -64.90 -14.15
CA SER A 13 50.03 -64.88 -14.27
C SER A 13 49.36 -64.21 -13.07
N GLN A 14 49.85 -64.49 -11.85
CA GLN A 14 49.38 -63.86 -10.63
C GLN A 14 49.70 -62.36 -10.61
N PHE A 15 50.90 -61.95 -11.03
CA PHE A 15 51.27 -60.55 -11.16
C PHE A 15 50.38 -59.79 -12.16
N ILE A 16 50.10 -60.38 -13.33
CA ILE A 16 49.20 -59.79 -14.34
C ILE A 16 47.79 -59.63 -13.78
N LYS A 17 47.31 -60.63 -13.03
CA LYS A 17 45.99 -60.59 -12.39
C LYS A 17 45.91 -59.48 -11.34
N GLU A 18 46.92 -59.35 -10.47
CA GLU A 18 46.98 -58.28 -9.48
C GLU A 18 47.10 -56.89 -10.12
N ALA A 19 47.82 -56.78 -11.24
CA ALA A 19 47.93 -55.53 -12.00
C ALA A 19 46.58 -55.13 -12.62
N ASN A 20 45.85 -56.09 -13.20
CA ASN A 20 44.49 -55.85 -13.71
C ASN A 20 43.52 -55.47 -12.58
N ASP A 21 43.54 -56.17 -11.45
CA ASP A 21 42.69 -55.83 -10.30
C ASP A 21 42.98 -54.42 -9.76
N LYS A 22 44.24 -53.97 -9.82
CA LYS A 22 44.62 -52.59 -9.46
C LYS A 22 44.16 -51.58 -10.50
N LEU A 23 44.25 -51.89 -11.79
CA LEU A 23 43.76 -51.04 -12.88
C LEU A 23 42.24 -50.90 -12.86
N ASP A 24 41.50 -51.96 -12.54
CA ASP A 24 40.05 -51.93 -12.39
C ASP A 24 39.64 -51.05 -11.21
N LYS A 25 40.31 -51.21 -10.06
CA LYS A 25 40.11 -50.33 -8.89
C LYS A 25 40.43 -48.88 -9.21
N PHE A 26 41.48 -48.62 -9.98
CA PHE A 26 41.85 -47.26 -10.39
C PHE A 26 40.81 -46.66 -11.34
N THR A 27 40.30 -47.44 -12.30
CA THR A 27 39.22 -47.03 -13.21
C THR A 27 37.96 -46.65 -12.42
N LEU A 28 37.56 -47.47 -11.44
CA LEU A 28 36.42 -47.17 -10.57
C LEU A 28 36.61 -45.88 -9.75
N VAL A 29 37.84 -45.62 -9.28
CA VAL A 29 38.17 -44.36 -8.58
C VAL A 29 38.06 -43.16 -9.53
N LEU A 30 38.57 -43.28 -10.76
CA LEU A 30 38.46 -42.22 -11.77
C LEU A 30 37.01 -41.94 -12.17
N GLU A 31 36.19 -42.96 -12.38
CA GLU A 31 34.76 -42.81 -12.68
C GLU A 31 34.03 -42.09 -11.55
N LYS A 32 34.25 -42.52 -10.31
CA LYS A 32 33.65 -41.88 -9.12
C LYS A 32 34.11 -40.42 -8.97
N PHE A 33 35.39 -40.16 -9.22
CA PHE A 33 35.94 -38.81 -9.16
C PHE A 33 35.35 -37.90 -10.26
N GLY A 34 35.25 -38.41 -11.49
CA GLY A 34 34.61 -37.69 -12.60
C GLY A 34 33.15 -37.35 -12.29
N LEU A 35 32.40 -38.30 -11.74
CA LEU A 35 31.00 -38.09 -11.35
C LEU A 35 30.86 -37.08 -10.20
N ASP A 36 31.75 -37.09 -9.20
CA ASP A 36 31.75 -36.09 -8.12
C ASP A 36 32.09 -34.68 -8.64
N ILE A 37 33.02 -34.56 -9.60
CA ILE A 37 33.32 -33.29 -10.27
C ILE A 37 32.10 -32.76 -11.02
N ILE A 38 31.48 -33.60 -11.87
CA ILE A 38 30.30 -33.20 -12.65
C ILE A 38 29.17 -32.75 -11.71
N THR A 39 28.94 -33.50 -10.63
CA THR A 39 27.92 -33.18 -9.63
C THR A 39 28.21 -31.84 -8.93
N LYS A 40 29.45 -31.64 -8.45
CA LYS A 40 29.86 -30.38 -7.80
C LYS A 40 29.82 -29.19 -8.74
N MET A 41 30.20 -29.39 -10.01
CA MET A 41 30.14 -28.35 -11.03
C MET A 41 28.70 -27.97 -11.35
N GLY A 42 27.79 -28.95 -11.45
CA GLY A 42 26.36 -28.71 -11.62
C GLY A 42 25.75 -27.94 -10.45
N GLN A 43 26.06 -28.34 -9.21
CA GLN A 43 25.63 -27.62 -8.01
C GLN A 43 26.18 -26.18 -7.96
N THR A 44 27.44 -25.99 -8.34
CA THR A 44 28.08 -24.67 -8.37
C THR A 44 27.43 -23.78 -9.44
N ASN A 45 27.17 -24.30 -10.63
CA ASN A 45 26.49 -23.58 -11.70
C ASN A 45 25.08 -23.14 -11.28
N SER A 46 24.33 -24.03 -10.63
CA SER A 46 23.01 -23.69 -10.07
C SER A 46 23.09 -22.57 -9.03
N LYS A 47 24.08 -22.61 -8.13
CA LYS A 47 24.31 -21.54 -7.14
C LYS A 47 24.70 -20.21 -7.81
N ILE A 48 25.51 -20.24 -8.86
CA ILE A 48 25.89 -19.04 -9.62
C ILE A 48 24.67 -18.41 -10.29
N ASN A 49 23.79 -19.22 -10.90
CA ASN A 49 22.56 -18.73 -11.50
C ASN A 49 21.65 -18.09 -10.46
N MET A 50 21.45 -18.76 -9.32
CA MET A 50 20.66 -18.20 -8.21
C MET A 50 21.24 -16.89 -7.66
N LEU A 51 22.57 -16.77 -7.58
CA LEU A 51 23.23 -15.51 -7.20
C LEU A 51 23.04 -14.42 -8.26
N THR A 52 23.08 -14.79 -9.53
CA THR A 52 22.87 -13.89 -10.66
C THR A 52 21.45 -13.32 -10.63
N ASP A 53 20.45 -14.17 -10.38
CA ASP A 53 19.06 -13.75 -10.24
C ASP A 53 18.88 -12.78 -9.06
N LYS A 54 19.48 -13.09 -7.91
CA LYS A 54 19.46 -12.17 -6.75
C LYS A 54 20.13 -10.83 -7.02
N ILE A 55 21.23 -10.82 -7.78
CA ILE A 55 21.90 -9.57 -8.19
C ILE A 55 20.99 -8.75 -9.11
N ASN A 56 20.28 -9.40 -10.03
CA ASN A 56 19.33 -8.73 -10.91
C ASN A 56 18.15 -8.12 -10.13
N GLU A 57 17.60 -8.86 -9.16
CA GLU A 57 16.57 -8.35 -8.26
C GLU A 57 17.07 -7.15 -7.43
N LEU A 58 18.29 -7.25 -6.86
CA LEU A 58 18.91 -6.16 -6.11
C LEU A 58 19.12 -4.91 -6.98
N ASN A 59 19.57 -5.09 -8.22
CA ASN A 59 19.76 -4.00 -9.17
C ASN A 59 18.43 -3.32 -9.48
N LYS A 60 17.36 -4.09 -9.71
CA LYS A 60 16.02 -3.55 -9.92
C LYS A 60 15.53 -2.76 -8.70
N ALA A 61 15.64 -3.31 -7.50
CA ALA A 61 15.28 -2.61 -6.26
C ALA A 61 16.10 -1.32 -6.08
N THR A 62 17.38 -1.32 -6.47
CA THR A 62 18.24 -0.13 -6.42
C THR A 62 17.75 0.96 -7.39
N ILE A 63 17.32 0.59 -8.59
CA ILE A 63 16.74 1.52 -9.56
C ILE A 63 15.43 2.12 -9.01
N GLU A 64 14.58 1.29 -8.42
CA GLU A 64 13.34 1.75 -7.77
C GLU A 64 13.63 2.71 -6.61
N ILE A 65 14.61 2.42 -5.74
CA ILE A 65 15.02 3.34 -4.68
C ILE A 65 15.53 4.67 -5.26
N LYS A 66 16.35 4.62 -6.31
CA LYS A 66 16.84 5.85 -6.96
C LYS A 66 15.71 6.68 -7.55
N SER A 67 14.67 6.05 -8.08
CA SER A 67 13.50 6.74 -8.64
C SER A 67 12.59 7.37 -7.58
N LEU A 68 12.70 6.97 -6.31
CA LEU A 68 12.01 7.63 -5.20
C LEU A 68 12.64 8.99 -4.82
N THR A 69 13.91 9.21 -5.13
CA THR A 69 14.60 10.50 -4.87
C THR A 69 13.82 11.72 -5.40
N PRO A 70 13.42 11.79 -6.69
CA PRO A 70 12.63 12.93 -7.20
C PRO A 70 11.25 13.03 -6.53
N GLN A 71 10.62 11.91 -6.16
CA GLN A 71 9.34 11.95 -5.44
C GLN A 71 9.52 12.58 -4.05
N LEU A 72 10.61 12.23 -3.36
CA LEU A 72 10.96 12.84 -2.08
C LEU A 72 11.25 14.34 -2.22
N THR A 73 11.97 14.75 -3.27
CA THR A 73 12.20 16.18 -3.56
C THR A 73 10.90 16.94 -3.73
N ASN A 74 9.94 16.40 -4.49
CA ASN A 74 8.62 17.02 -4.66
C ASN A 74 7.86 17.13 -3.33
N ILE A 75 7.94 16.11 -2.46
CA ILE A 75 7.35 16.16 -1.12
C ILE A 75 7.97 17.28 -0.28
N ILE A 76 9.30 17.42 -0.31
CA ILE A 76 10.02 18.48 0.40
C ILE A 76 9.63 19.87 -0.13
N GLU A 77 9.49 20.03 -1.45
CA GLU A 77 9.03 21.29 -2.04
C GLU A 77 7.60 21.63 -1.61
N ASN A 78 6.69 20.66 -1.65
CA ASN A 78 5.31 20.85 -1.18
C ASN A 78 5.28 21.20 0.32
N GLN A 79 6.13 20.60 1.15
CA GLN A 79 6.25 20.95 2.56
C GLN A 79 6.65 22.41 2.75
N LYS A 80 7.62 22.91 1.98
CA LYS A 80 8.03 24.32 2.02
C LYS A 80 6.90 25.27 1.61
N ILE A 81 6.12 24.89 0.60
CA ILE A 81 4.94 25.67 0.17
C ILE A 81 3.93 25.75 1.31
N PHE A 82 3.60 24.62 1.93
CA PHE A 82 2.68 24.60 3.08
C PHE A 82 3.19 25.39 4.27
N GLU A 83 4.49 25.34 4.56
CA GLU A 83 5.10 26.14 5.63
C GLU A 83 4.95 27.64 5.36
N ALA A 84 5.19 28.08 4.12
CA ALA A 84 5.00 29.47 3.71
C ALA A 84 3.52 29.91 3.81
N GLU A 85 2.57 29.05 3.41
CA GLU A 85 1.14 29.32 3.55
C GLU A 85 0.71 29.41 5.03
N LEU A 86 1.22 28.51 5.88
CA LEU A 86 0.96 28.53 7.31
C LEU A 86 1.52 29.78 7.99
N ASP A 87 2.71 30.22 7.60
CA ASP A 87 3.29 31.48 8.07
C ASP A 87 2.46 32.69 7.62
N LEU A 88 1.94 32.66 6.40
CA LEU A 88 1.02 33.68 5.91
C LEU A 88 -0.26 33.71 6.75
N ILE A 89 -0.88 32.55 7.01
CA ILE A 89 -2.06 32.44 7.88
C ILE A 89 -1.74 32.96 9.29
N ARG A 90 -0.60 32.56 9.88
CA ARG A 90 -0.15 33.03 11.19
C ARG A 90 0.00 34.56 11.20
N SER A 91 0.57 35.13 10.14
CA SER A 91 0.72 36.59 10.00
C SER A 91 -0.63 37.31 9.92
N LEU A 92 -1.60 36.75 9.19
CA LEU A 92 -2.96 37.29 9.09
C LEU A 92 -3.68 37.24 10.44
N VAL A 93 -3.57 36.11 11.16
CA VAL A 93 -4.15 35.93 12.50
C VAL A 93 -3.48 36.86 13.53
N GLN A 94 -2.17 37.08 13.45
CA GLN A 94 -1.49 38.03 14.33
C GLN A 94 -1.91 39.47 14.03
N LYS A 95 -2.02 39.85 12.75
CA LYS A 95 -2.47 41.18 12.34
C LYS A 95 -3.94 41.45 12.71
N SER A 96 -4.82 40.45 12.63
CA SER A 96 -6.21 40.60 13.06
C SER A 96 -6.36 40.85 14.57
N ASN A 97 -5.46 40.30 15.38
CA ASN A 97 -5.43 40.54 16.83
C ASN A 97 -4.92 41.94 17.24
N ILE A 98 -4.29 42.71 16.34
CA ILE A 98 -3.75 44.06 16.65
C ILE A 98 -4.81 45.17 16.46
N SER A 99 -5.93 44.90 15.77
CA SER A 99 -6.95 45.92 15.46
C SER A 99 -8.03 46.13 16.53
N PHE A 100 -7.98 45.43 17.67
CA PHE A 100 -8.95 45.62 18.75
C PHE A 100 -8.39 46.50 19.87
N ARG A 101 -8.19 47.80 19.59
CA ARG A 101 -8.23 48.83 20.64
C ARG A 101 -9.64 49.45 20.63
N PRO A 102 -10.41 49.33 21.72
CA PRO A 102 -11.74 49.90 21.77
C PRO A 102 -11.62 51.42 21.87
N LYS A 103 -11.76 52.12 20.74
CA LYS A 103 -12.29 53.48 20.77
C LYS A 103 -13.80 53.35 20.92
N GLU A 104 -14.31 54.06 21.91
CA GLU A 104 -15.70 54.43 22.20
C GLU A 104 -16.81 53.58 21.59
N ILE A 105 -17.66 53.10 22.49
CA ILE A 105 -18.94 52.45 22.26
C ILE A 105 -19.72 53.15 21.15
N VAL A 106 -19.54 52.68 19.91
CA VAL A 106 -20.50 52.82 18.83
C VAL A 106 -21.14 51.45 18.76
N ASN A 107 -22.47 51.40 18.95
CA ASN A 107 -23.28 50.21 18.73
C ASN A 107 -23.27 49.87 17.22
N GLU A 108 -22.13 49.39 16.72
CA GLU A 108 -22.11 48.62 15.49
C GLU A 108 -22.32 47.17 15.92
N GLU A 109 -23.49 46.63 15.57
CA GLU A 109 -23.73 45.20 15.59
C GLU A 109 -22.53 44.53 14.93
N VAL A 110 -21.77 43.77 15.71
CA VAL A 110 -20.73 42.91 15.16
C VAL A 110 -21.45 41.94 14.23
N GLU A 111 -21.38 42.19 12.92
CA GLU A 111 -21.68 41.19 11.90
C GLU A 111 -20.70 40.03 12.13
N ARG A 112 -21.11 39.10 13.00
CA ARG A 112 -20.51 37.77 13.05
C ARG A 112 -20.63 37.24 11.63
N ASP A 113 -19.53 36.81 11.04
CA ASP A 113 -19.56 36.10 9.76
C ASP A 113 -20.43 34.84 9.94
N THR A 114 -21.71 34.98 9.62
CA THR A 114 -22.71 33.93 9.76
C THR A 114 -22.48 32.83 8.74
N SER A 115 -21.58 33.01 7.77
CA SER A 115 -21.37 32.06 6.67
C SER A 115 -21.00 30.66 7.16
N ALA A 116 -20.16 30.53 8.20
CA ALA A 116 -19.78 29.24 8.77
C ALA A 116 -20.97 28.55 9.48
N THR A 117 -21.76 29.31 10.24
CA THR A 117 -22.97 28.80 10.91
C THR A 117 -24.06 28.45 9.90
N ILE A 118 -24.22 29.26 8.85
CA ILE A 118 -25.17 29.04 7.74
C ILE A 118 -24.79 27.77 6.97
N LYS A 119 -23.51 27.58 6.62
CA LYS A 119 -23.03 26.38 5.91
C LYS A 119 -23.23 25.11 6.75
N LYS A 120 -22.87 25.14 8.05
CA LYS A 120 -23.13 24.03 8.96
C LYS A 120 -24.62 23.69 9.04
N GLN A 121 -25.47 24.71 9.19
CA GLN A 121 -26.91 24.51 9.28
C GLN A 121 -27.50 23.99 7.96
N SER A 122 -26.98 24.45 6.81
CA SER A 122 -27.36 23.96 5.48
C SER A 122 -27.07 22.47 5.33
N ILE A 123 -25.87 22.02 5.70
CA ILE A 123 -25.49 20.60 5.66
C ILE A 123 -26.39 19.75 6.57
N ILE A 124 -26.65 20.25 7.79
CA ILE A 124 -27.55 19.56 8.74
C ILE A 124 -28.98 19.48 8.18
N ASN A 125 -29.46 20.53 7.52
CA ASN A 125 -30.77 20.55 6.89
C ASN A 125 -30.86 19.55 5.73
N GLN A 126 -29.86 19.51 4.84
CA GLN A 126 -29.80 18.53 3.74
C GLN A 126 -29.78 17.08 4.26
N LEU A 127 -29.02 16.80 5.32
CA LEU A 127 -29.01 15.50 5.99
C LEU A 127 -30.38 15.15 6.58
N ASN A 128 -31.03 16.08 7.28
CA ASN A 128 -32.36 15.87 7.83
C ASN A 128 -33.43 15.68 6.74
N ASP A 129 -33.34 16.42 5.64
CA ASP A 129 -34.22 16.26 4.49
C ASP A 129 -34.08 14.88 3.86
N LEU A 130 -32.84 14.40 3.72
CA LEU A 130 -32.60 13.04 3.26
C LEU A 130 -33.19 12.03 4.25
N LYS A 131 -32.91 12.17 5.55
CA LYS A 131 -33.44 11.29 6.60
C LYS A 131 -34.96 11.15 6.54
N ASN A 132 -35.67 12.25 6.28
CA ASN A 132 -37.13 12.26 6.21
C ASN A 132 -37.65 11.60 4.92
N LYS A 133 -36.95 11.80 3.81
CA LYS A 133 -37.35 11.30 2.48
C LYS A 133 -36.89 9.86 2.18
N VAL A 134 -36.00 9.28 2.98
CA VAL A 134 -35.47 7.91 2.77
C VAL A 134 -36.57 6.84 2.67
N TYR A 135 -37.71 7.02 3.34
CA TYR A 135 -38.82 6.07 3.27
C TYR A 135 -39.65 6.19 1.98
N GLU A 136 -39.65 7.37 1.38
CA GLU A 136 -40.36 7.69 0.13
C GLU A 136 -39.54 7.29 -1.11
N ILE A 137 -38.23 7.06 -0.94
CA ILE A 137 -37.32 6.67 -2.00
C ILE A 137 -37.12 5.15 -1.93
N ASN A 138 -37.40 4.45 -3.02
CA ASN A 138 -37.23 3.00 -3.11
C ASN A 138 -35.94 2.59 -3.84
N GLU A 139 -35.42 3.46 -4.69
CA GLU A 139 -34.22 3.24 -5.49
C GLU A 139 -32.98 3.81 -4.79
N PRO A 140 -31.82 3.16 -4.85
CA PRO A 140 -30.59 3.68 -4.23
C PRO A 140 -29.99 4.92 -4.86
N GLU A 141 -30.14 5.08 -6.18
CA GLU A 141 -29.48 6.13 -6.96
C GLU A 141 -29.76 7.55 -6.43
N PRO A 142 -31.03 7.95 -6.16
CA PRO A 142 -31.32 9.29 -5.66
C PRO A 142 -30.78 9.56 -4.24
N VAL A 143 -30.53 8.52 -3.45
CA VAL A 143 -29.90 8.65 -2.13
C VAL A 143 -28.40 8.82 -2.28
N ILE A 144 -27.76 8.05 -3.17
CA ILE A 144 -26.33 8.15 -3.46
C ILE A 144 -26.00 9.56 -3.99
N GLU A 145 -26.77 10.06 -4.96
CA GLU A 145 -26.57 11.40 -5.51
C GLU A 145 -26.66 12.50 -4.42
N ARG A 146 -27.66 12.40 -3.53
CA ARG A 146 -27.81 13.34 -2.42
C ARG A 146 -26.68 13.23 -1.41
N LEU A 147 -26.20 12.03 -1.11
CA LEU A 147 -25.06 11.82 -0.22
C LEU A 147 -23.75 12.33 -0.82
N GLU A 148 -23.58 12.24 -2.13
CA GLU A 148 -22.43 12.78 -2.85
C GLU A 148 -22.39 14.32 -2.74
N ASN A 149 -23.53 14.99 -2.97
CA ASN A 149 -23.65 16.44 -2.80
C ASN A 149 -23.36 16.88 -1.36
N ILE A 150 -23.93 16.18 -0.37
CA ILE A 150 -23.67 16.45 1.05
C ILE A 150 -22.19 16.23 1.40
N LYS A 151 -21.55 15.19 0.83
CA LYS A 151 -20.13 14.90 1.03
C LYS A 151 -19.26 16.05 0.51
N GLU A 152 -19.58 16.58 -0.68
CA GLU A 152 -18.88 17.74 -1.24
C GLU A 152 -19.05 18.99 -0.37
N ASP A 153 -20.27 19.27 0.10
CA ASP A 153 -20.54 20.40 1.00
C ASP A 153 -19.78 20.27 2.34
N ILE A 154 -19.69 19.06 2.91
CA ILE A 154 -18.88 18.80 4.11
C ILE A 154 -17.39 19.02 3.83
N PHE A 155 -16.89 18.61 2.67
CA PHE A 155 -15.50 18.84 2.28
C PHE A 155 -15.20 20.34 2.14
N ILE A 156 -16.09 21.10 1.51
CA ILE A 156 -15.95 22.56 1.40
C ILE A 156 -16.00 23.23 2.78
N PHE A 157 -16.82 22.72 3.71
CA PHE A 157 -16.99 23.30 5.04
C PHE A 157 -15.86 22.97 6.04
N LYS A 158 -15.38 21.71 6.10
CA LYS A 158 -14.40 21.25 7.10
C LYS A 158 -13.11 20.65 6.52
N GLY A 159 -13.02 20.47 5.21
CA GLY A 159 -11.91 19.74 4.57
C GLY A 159 -11.97 18.23 4.81
N GLY A 160 -10.80 17.58 4.87
CA GLY A 160 -10.65 16.13 5.02
C GLY A 160 -11.14 15.61 6.37
N HIS A 161 -12.42 15.28 6.47
CA HIS A 161 -13.05 14.76 7.69
C HIS A 161 -13.32 13.26 7.59
N ARG A 162 -13.15 12.50 8.69
CA ARG A 162 -13.44 11.05 8.76
C ARG A 162 -14.85 10.69 8.28
N ILE A 163 -15.81 11.60 8.45
CA ILE A 163 -17.19 11.45 7.97
C ILE A 163 -17.24 11.26 6.45
N LEU A 164 -16.40 11.96 5.67
CA LEU A 164 -16.37 11.84 4.21
C LEU A 164 -16.07 10.41 3.76
N TYR A 165 -15.12 9.76 4.45
CA TYR A 165 -14.77 8.37 4.20
C TYR A 165 -15.91 7.42 4.57
N GLU A 166 -16.59 7.66 5.69
CA GLU A 166 -17.72 6.85 6.14
C GLU A 166 -18.94 7.00 5.20
N ILE A 167 -19.21 8.20 4.68
CA ILE A 167 -20.24 8.43 3.66
C ILE A 167 -19.86 7.69 2.37
N ALA A 168 -18.62 7.81 1.90
CA ALA A 168 -18.15 7.12 0.69
C ALA A 168 -18.23 5.59 0.80
N GLN A 169 -17.83 5.02 1.93
CA GLN A 169 -17.99 3.57 2.16
C GLN A 169 -19.46 3.16 2.21
N PHE A 170 -20.32 4.00 2.76
CA PHE A 170 -21.74 3.71 2.84
C PHE A 170 -22.41 3.76 1.47
N MET A 171 -22.10 4.77 0.63
CA MET A 171 -22.59 4.84 -0.76
C MET A 171 -22.19 3.60 -1.57
N LYS A 172 -20.94 3.13 -1.45
CA LYS A 172 -20.50 1.88 -2.10
C LYS A 172 -21.28 0.63 -1.70
N LYS A 173 -21.92 0.64 -0.51
CA LYS A 173 -22.80 -0.46 -0.09
C LYS A 173 -24.21 -0.34 -0.67
N LEU A 174 -24.59 0.87 -1.06
CA LEU A 174 -25.86 1.15 -1.73
C LEU A 174 -25.73 0.92 -3.25
N GLU A 175 -24.53 1.16 -3.82
CA GLU A 175 -24.17 0.83 -5.20
C GLU A 175 -24.34 -0.68 -5.44
N GLY A 176 -25.19 -1.04 -6.40
CA GLY A 176 -25.48 -2.43 -6.77
C GLY A 176 -26.70 -3.05 -6.08
N LEU A 177 -27.45 -2.27 -5.31
CA LEU A 177 -28.79 -2.67 -4.87
C LEU A 177 -29.84 -2.16 -5.86
N ASP A 178 -30.85 -2.97 -6.17
CA ASP A 178 -31.95 -2.56 -7.05
C ASP A 178 -33.03 -1.80 -6.26
N THR A 179 -33.24 -2.15 -4.98
CA THR A 179 -34.23 -1.53 -4.10
C THR A 179 -33.77 -1.54 -2.64
N PHE A 180 -34.30 -0.62 -1.83
CA PHE A 180 -34.07 -0.63 -0.40
C PHE A 180 -35.00 -1.59 0.35
N SER A 181 -34.42 -2.40 1.23
CA SER A 181 -35.18 -3.04 2.32
C SER A 181 -35.49 -2.01 3.43
N GLU A 182 -36.53 -2.27 4.22
CA GLU A 182 -36.87 -1.41 5.37
C GLU A 182 -35.73 -1.35 6.40
N ASP A 183 -35.02 -2.46 6.62
CA ASP A 183 -33.82 -2.50 7.49
C ASP A 183 -32.70 -1.57 6.98
N LEU A 184 -32.54 -1.47 5.66
CA LEU A 184 -31.54 -0.60 5.06
C LEU A 184 -31.96 0.87 5.15
N LYS A 185 -33.25 1.18 4.98
CA LYS A 185 -33.80 2.52 5.21
C LYS A 185 -33.56 3.00 6.64
N GLU A 186 -33.74 2.12 7.62
CA GLU A 186 -33.46 2.46 9.01
C GLU A 186 -31.96 2.65 9.27
N SER A 187 -31.11 1.78 8.69
CA SER A 187 -29.65 1.92 8.73
C SER A 187 -29.18 3.26 8.13
N ILE A 188 -29.78 3.71 7.01
CA ILE A 188 -29.50 5.02 6.42
C ILE A 188 -29.86 6.14 7.43
N LYS A 189 -31.02 6.09 8.08
CA LYS A 189 -31.42 7.08 9.08
C LYS A 189 -30.46 7.14 10.27
N GLU A 190 -30.08 5.98 10.82
CA GLU A 190 -29.13 5.89 11.92
C GLU A 190 -27.78 6.49 11.56
N LYS A 191 -27.29 6.19 10.34
CA LYS A 191 -26.03 6.75 9.82
C LYS A 191 -26.10 8.26 9.65
N ILE A 192 -27.22 8.78 9.13
CA ILE A 192 -27.42 10.23 9.01
C ILE A 192 -27.39 10.91 10.39
N VAL A 193 -28.10 10.36 11.38
CA VAL A 193 -28.09 10.91 12.76
C VAL A 193 -26.67 10.90 13.33
N PHE A 194 -25.93 9.83 13.12
CA PHE A 194 -24.55 9.71 13.54
C PHE A 194 -23.63 10.76 12.89
N TRP A 195 -23.80 11.03 11.59
CA TRP A 195 -23.02 12.06 10.89
C TRP A 195 -23.36 13.46 11.38
N ILE A 196 -24.64 13.78 11.60
CA ILE A 196 -25.07 15.06 12.17
C ILE A 196 -24.40 15.29 13.54
N ASN A 197 -24.36 14.28 14.40
CA ASN A 197 -23.76 14.39 15.74
C ASN A 197 -22.24 14.60 15.72
N LYS A 198 -21.56 14.23 14.62
CA LYS A 198 -20.12 14.41 14.45
C LYS A 198 -19.74 15.69 13.69
N LEU A 199 -20.72 16.42 13.13
CA LEU A 199 -20.55 17.73 12.46
C LEU A 199 -20.59 18.89 13.45
#